data_AF-A0A9W9ZGG4-F1
#
_entry.id   AF-A0A9W9ZGG4-F1
#
_cell.length_a   1.000
_cell.length_b   1.000
_cell.length_c   1.000
_cell.angle_alpha   90.00
_cell.angle_beta   90.00
_cell.angle_gamma   90.00
#
_symmetry.space_group_name_H-M   'P 1'
#
loop_
_entity.id
_entity.type
_entity.pdbx_description
1 polymer ?
#
loop_
_entity_poly.entity_id
_entity_poly.type
_entity_poly.pdbx_seq_one_letter_code
_entity_poly.pdbx_strand_id
1 'polypeptide(L)'
;MASLQTIGWGVAFGLVAFAIISGNILTMIAFFSCKKLMQMRASCFLVNLAAADLLVGAITVPMYIILLSYHVDDVAYQSVYTAVDIASGFASVFTLTAISLERLYAFCKPLRHRNVMTDTKCFLIIGIVWIFSVVITILHLLFKYHVISFDVFFYVMMSSLSACLFFHCVCHI
;
A
#
# COMPACT_ATOMS: atom_id res chain seq x y z
N MET A 1 3.79 9.82 -33.63
CA MET A 1 3.94 8.37 -33.88
C MET A 1 4.46 7.75 -32.59
N ALA A 2 3.73 6.82 -31.97
CA ALA A 2 4.25 6.12 -30.79
C ALA A 2 5.52 5.35 -31.21
N SER A 3 6.62 5.56 -30.49
CA SER A 3 7.86 4.82 -30.77
C SER A 3 7.65 3.34 -30.49
N LEU A 4 8.33 2.44 -31.22
CA LEU A 4 8.26 0.99 -30.96
C LEU A 4 8.58 0.66 -29.50
N GLN A 5 9.46 1.46 -28.88
CA GLN A 5 9.79 1.37 -27.46
C GLN A 5 8.59 1.69 -26.56
N THR A 6 7.84 2.75 -26.84
CA THR A 6 6.61 3.12 -26.10
C THR A 6 5.57 1.99 -26.14
N ILE A 7 5.39 1.37 -27.30
CA ILE A 7 4.47 0.24 -27.47
C ILE A 7 4.96 -0.97 -26.66
N GLY A 8 6.26 -1.28 -26.72
CA GLY A 8 6.87 -2.36 -25.95
C GLY A 8 6.68 -2.21 -24.45
N TRP A 9 6.95 -1.00 -23.91
CA TRP A 9 6.72 -0.68 -22.50
C TRP A 9 5.24 -0.77 -22.13
N GLY A 10 4.35 -0.23 -22.96
CA GLY A 10 2.90 -0.29 -22.73
C GLY A 10 2.38 -1.73 -22.61
N VAL A 11 2.82 -2.63 -23.49
CA VAL A 11 2.47 -4.06 -23.41
C VAL A 11 3.04 -4.71 -22.16
N ALA A 12 4.31 -4.44 -21.83
CA ALA A 12 4.93 -4.98 -20.63
C ALA A 12 4.20 -4.57 -19.34
N PHE A 13 3.89 -3.27 -19.19
CA PHE A 13 3.13 -2.77 -18.04
C PHE A 13 1.69 -3.31 -18.03
N GLY A 14 1.06 -3.47 -19.18
CA GLY A 14 -0.27 -4.11 -19.28
C GLY A 14 -0.26 -5.56 -18.79
N LEU A 15 0.77 -6.34 -19.15
CA LEU A 15 0.94 -7.71 -18.65
C LEU A 15 1.18 -7.75 -17.13
N VAL A 16 1.98 -6.81 -16.63
CA VAL A 16 2.20 -6.66 -15.18
C VAL A 16 0.91 -6.32 -14.45
N ALA A 17 0.12 -5.35 -14.96
CA ALA A 17 -1.19 -5.01 -14.39
C ALA A 17 -2.13 -6.23 -14.36
N PHE A 18 -2.21 -6.97 -15.46
CA PHE A 18 -3.02 -8.19 -15.53
C PHE A 18 -2.58 -9.22 -14.48
N ALA A 19 -1.28 -9.47 -14.35
CA ALA A 19 -0.74 -10.38 -13.36
C ALA A 19 -1.07 -9.91 -11.92
N ILE A 20 -0.88 -8.62 -11.60
CA ILE A 20 -1.21 -8.03 -10.31
C ILE A 20 -2.69 -8.22 -9.99
N ILE A 21 -3.58 -7.89 -10.92
CA ILE A 21 -5.03 -7.99 -10.73
C ILE A 21 -5.43 -9.46 -10.51
N SER A 22 -4.99 -10.36 -11.38
CA SER A 22 -5.31 -11.78 -11.27
C SER A 22 -4.80 -12.41 -9.96
N GLY A 23 -3.57 -12.05 -9.54
CA GLY A 23 -2.94 -12.58 -8.34
C GLY A 23 -3.66 -12.10 -7.07
N ASN A 24 -4.00 -10.81 -7.00
CA ASN A 24 -4.68 -10.25 -5.84
C ASN A 24 -6.15 -10.67 -5.75
N ILE A 25 -6.84 -10.83 -6.88
CA ILE A 25 -8.17 -11.45 -6.91
C ILE A 25 -8.10 -12.90 -6.40
N LEU A 26 -7.12 -13.67 -6.86
CA LEU A 26 -6.94 -15.05 -6.39
C LEU A 26 -6.67 -15.10 -4.89
N THR A 27 -5.86 -14.17 -4.36
CA THR A 27 -5.62 -14.03 -2.92
C THR A 27 -6.91 -13.76 -2.15
N MET A 28 -7.76 -12.85 -2.65
CA MET A 28 -9.09 -12.60 -2.05
C MET A 28 -9.98 -13.84 -2.12
N ILE A 29 -10.04 -14.54 -3.26
CA ILE A 29 -10.85 -15.77 -3.42
C ILE A 29 -10.36 -16.86 -2.46
N ALA A 30 -9.05 -17.08 -2.37
CA ALA A 30 -8.46 -18.07 -1.47
C ALA A 30 -8.79 -17.79 0.00
N PHE A 31 -8.82 -16.51 0.37
CA PHE A 31 -9.27 -16.08 1.68
C PHE A 31 -10.74 -16.45 1.93
N PHE A 32 -11.68 -16.01 1.09
CA PHE A 32 -13.11 -16.29 1.29
C PHE A 32 -13.47 -17.78 1.19
N SER A 33 -12.69 -18.55 0.42
CA SER A 33 -12.93 -19.98 0.22
C SER A 33 -12.46 -20.84 1.40
N CYS A 34 -11.51 -20.37 2.21
CA CYS A 34 -10.92 -21.16 3.28
C CYS A 34 -11.26 -20.60 4.67
N LYS A 35 -12.20 -21.26 5.37
CA LYS A 35 -12.60 -20.89 6.74
C LYS A 35 -11.43 -20.80 7.74
N LYS A 36 -10.38 -21.62 7.54
CA LYS A 36 -9.17 -21.60 8.38
C LYS A 36 -8.34 -20.33 8.17
N LEU A 37 -8.24 -19.84 6.93
CA LEU A 37 -7.61 -18.57 6.59
C LEU A 37 -8.48 -17.39 7.08
N MET A 38 -9.80 -17.47 6.95
CA MET A 38 -10.75 -16.47 7.48
C MET A 38 -10.61 -16.25 8.99
N GLN A 39 -10.35 -17.31 9.76
CA GLN A 39 -10.12 -17.20 11.21
C GLN A 39 -8.74 -16.66 11.60
N MET A 40 -7.83 -16.53 10.65
CA MET A 40 -6.47 -16.06 10.89
C MET A 40 -6.42 -14.53 10.78
N ARG A 41 -5.90 -13.87 11.81
CA ARG A 41 -5.89 -12.39 11.94
C ARG A 41 -5.08 -11.70 10.84
N ALA A 42 -3.91 -12.24 10.51
CA ALA A 42 -3.09 -11.81 9.37
C ALA A 42 -3.86 -11.73 8.04
N SER A 43 -4.98 -12.44 7.93
CA SER A 43 -5.77 -12.44 6.71
C SER A 43 -6.54 -11.14 6.47
N CYS A 44 -6.90 -10.40 7.52
CA CYS A 44 -7.47 -9.06 7.37
C CYS A 44 -6.44 -8.07 6.76
N PHE A 45 -5.17 -8.17 7.17
CA PHE A 45 -4.08 -7.40 6.54
C PHE A 45 -3.77 -7.86 5.12
N LEU A 46 -3.83 -9.16 4.83
CA LEU A 46 -3.70 -9.69 3.46
C LEU A 46 -4.80 -9.17 2.53
N VAL A 47 -6.04 -9.04 3.02
CA VAL A 47 -7.13 -8.44 2.25
C VAL A 47 -6.89 -6.96 2.01
N ASN A 48 -6.41 -6.21 3.00
CA ASN A 48 -6.04 -4.80 2.81
C ASN A 48 -4.91 -4.63 1.80
N LEU A 49 -3.89 -5.50 1.85
CA LEU A 49 -2.79 -5.50 0.90
C LEU A 49 -3.29 -5.79 -0.52
N ALA A 50 -4.10 -6.85 -0.69
CA ALA A 50 -4.69 -7.17 -1.99
C ALA A 50 -5.57 -6.03 -2.54
N ALA A 51 -6.31 -5.33 -1.68
CA ALA A 51 -7.09 -4.16 -2.08
C ALA A 51 -6.19 -2.99 -2.53
N ALA A 52 -5.10 -2.72 -1.82
CA ALA A 52 -4.13 -1.69 -2.20
C ALA A 52 -3.46 -2.01 -3.54
N ASP A 53 -3.03 -3.25 -3.75
CA ASP A 53 -2.40 -3.69 -5.00
C ASP A 53 -3.38 -3.68 -6.18
N LEU A 54 -4.67 -3.98 -5.94
CA LEU A 54 -5.70 -3.86 -6.97
C LEU A 54 -5.91 -2.41 -7.41
N LEU A 55 -5.84 -1.44 -6.48
CA LEU A 55 -5.89 -0.02 -6.83
C LEU A 55 -4.71 0.38 -7.73
N VAL A 56 -3.51 -0.14 -7.46
CA VAL A 56 -2.33 0.09 -8.32
C VAL A 56 -2.53 -0.50 -9.71
N GLY A 57 -2.86 -1.79 -9.77
CA GLY A 57 -3.03 -2.50 -11.03
C GLY A 57 -4.17 -1.94 -11.90
N ALA A 58 -5.26 -1.49 -11.28
CA ALA A 58 -6.44 -1.01 -11.99
C ALA A 58 -6.42 0.48 -12.33
N ILE A 59 -5.73 1.32 -11.53
CA ILE A 59 -5.75 2.78 -11.70
C ILE A 59 -4.36 3.29 -12.08
N THR A 60 -3.36 3.03 -11.25
CA THR A 60 -2.01 3.59 -11.41
C THR A 60 -1.33 3.11 -12.70
N VAL A 61 -1.38 1.80 -12.99
CA VAL A 61 -0.71 1.25 -14.17
C VAL A 61 -1.36 1.72 -15.48
N PRO A 62 -2.69 1.72 -15.64
CA PRO A 62 -3.33 2.31 -16.81
C PRO A 62 -3.04 3.80 -16.98
N MET A 63 -3.03 4.57 -15.89
CA MET A 63 -2.67 5.99 -15.93
C MET A 63 -1.23 6.19 -16.41
N TYR A 64 -0.29 5.36 -15.95
CA TYR A 64 1.10 5.41 -16.40
C TYR A 64 1.24 5.11 -17.90
N ILE A 65 0.51 4.10 -18.42
CA ILE A 65 0.53 3.76 -19.84
C ILE A 65 0.01 4.93 -20.69
N ILE A 66 -1.05 5.61 -20.24
CA ILE A 66 -1.60 6.79 -20.91
C ILE A 66 -0.57 7.93 -20.92
N LEU A 67 0.06 8.21 -19.77
CA LEU A 67 1.09 9.23 -19.63
C LEU A 67 2.26 8.98 -20.60
N LEU A 68 2.72 7.73 -20.70
CA LEU A 68 3.80 7.32 -21.59
C LEU A 68 3.41 7.37 -23.08
N SER A 69 2.17 7.01 -23.41
CA SER A 69 1.71 6.88 -24.80
C SER A 69 1.32 8.22 -25.42
N TYR A 70 0.65 9.08 -24.65
CA TYR A 70 0.06 10.31 -25.13
C TYR A 70 0.82 11.58 -24.72
N HIS A 71 1.89 11.45 -23.91
CA HIS A 71 2.65 12.59 -23.39
C HIS A 71 1.71 13.62 -22.74
N VAL A 72 0.91 13.14 -21.78
CA VAL A 72 -0.06 13.98 -21.08
C VAL A 72 0.69 14.95 -20.16
N ASP A 73 0.76 16.21 -20.57
CA ASP A 73 1.41 17.30 -19.82
C ASP A 73 0.47 17.97 -18.79
N ASP A 74 -0.68 17.36 -18.50
CA ASP A 74 -1.60 17.87 -17.48
C ASP A 74 -1.06 17.62 -16.06
N VAL A 75 -0.76 18.71 -15.36
CA VAL A 75 -0.23 18.70 -13.99
C VAL A 75 -1.19 18.03 -13.03
N ALA A 76 -2.51 18.20 -13.21
CA ALA A 76 -3.50 17.57 -12.34
C ALA A 76 -3.47 16.04 -12.51
N TYR A 77 -3.47 15.55 -13.74
CA TYR A 77 -3.36 14.13 -14.04
C TYR A 77 -2.08 13.50 -13.47
N GLN A 78 -0.93 14.13 -13.69
CA GLN A 78 0.36 13.63 -13.18
C GLN A 78 0.41 13.61 -11.65
N SER A 79 -0.18 14.60 -10.98
CA SER A 79 -0.23 14.66 -9.52
C SER A 79 -1.17 13.63 -8.92
N VAL A 80 -2.31 13.35 -9.55
CA VAL A 80 -3.19 12.24 -9.14
C VAL A 80 -2.49 10.90 -9.29
N TYR A 81 -1.83 10.67 -10.44
CA TYR A 81 -1.04 9.46 -10.67
C TYR A 81 0.05 9.28 -9.59
N THR A 82 0.86 10.32 -9.36
CA THR A 82 1.91 10.28 -8.33
C THR A 82 1.32 10.06 -6.93
N ALA A 83 0.19 10.69 -6.61
CA ALA A 83 -0.44 10.55 -5.31
C ALA A 83 -0.92 9.12 -5.04
N VAL A 84 -1.61 8.50 -6.00
CA VAL A 84 -2.15 7.14 -5.84
C VAL A 84 -1.01 6.12 -5.78
N ASP A 85 0.01 6.26 -6.62
CA ASP A 85 1.20 5.38 -6.62
C ASP A 85 1.94 5.41 -5.28
N ILE A 86 2.20 6.60 -4.76
CA ILE A 86 2.89 6.78 -3.48
C ILE A 86 2.02 6.29 -2.32
N ALA A 87 0.74 6.66 -2.28
CA ALA A 87 -0.15 6.27 -1.20
C ALA A 87 -0.28 4.74 -1.10
N SER A 88 -0.56 4.08 -2.22
CA SER A 88 -0.67 2.62 -2.26
C SER A 88 0.65 1.90 -1.91
N GLY A 89 1.79 2.43 -2.37
CA GLY A 89 3.11 1.92 -2.02
C GLY A 89 3.39 1.99 -0.52
N PHE A 90 3.18 3.15 0.11
CA PHE A 90 3.37 3.29 1.56
C PHE A 90 2.35 2.49 2.36
N ALA A 91 1.09 2.41 1.93
CA ALA A 91 0.08 1.58 2.57
C ALA A 91 0.49 0.09 2.58
N SER A 92 1.09 -0.38 1.49
CA SER A 92 1.61 -1.75 1.39
C SER A 92 2.79 -1.99 2.33
N VAL A 93 3.75 -1.07 2.40
CA VAL A 93 4.90 -1.15 3.32
C VAL A 93 4.42 -1.22 4.78
N PHE A 94 3.50 -0.34 5.18
CA PHE A 94 2.96 -0.34 6.53
C PHE A 94 2.16 -1.61 6.83
N THR A 95 1.37 -2.10 5.87
CA THR A 95 0.61 -3.36 6.02
C THR A 95 1.55 -4.57 6.17
N LEU A 96 2.62 -4.65 5.36
CA LEU A 96 3.63 -5.72 5.47
C LEU A 96 4.39 -5.67 6.79
N THR A 97 4.66 -4.45 7.28
CA THR A 97 5.26 -4.23 8.60
C THR A 97 4.33 -4.71 9.71
N ALA A 98 3.03 -4.41 9.60
CA ALA A 98 2.00 -4.89 10.53
C ALA A 98 1.94 -6.43 10.57
N ILE A 99 1.91 -7.08 9.39
CA ILE A 99 1.95 -8.55 9.26
C ILE A 99 3.22 -9.12 9.91
N SER A 100 4.37 -8.48 9.70
CA SER A 100 5.65 -8.93 10.26
C SER A 100 5.68 -8.84 11.78
N LEU A 101 5.17 -7.74 12.34
CA LEU A 101 5.04 -7.55 13.78
C LEU A 101 4.08 -8.57 14.40
N GLU A 102 2.92 -8.81 13.78
CA GLU A 102 1.95 -9.81 14.25
C GLU A 102 2.61 -11.19 14.36
N ARG A 103 3.38 -11.59 13.33
CA ARG A 103 4.13 -12.86 13.32
C ARG A 103 5.20 -12.90 14.42
N LEU A 104 5.90 -11.80 14.64
CA LEU A 104 6.90 -11.69 15.71
C LEU A 104 6.25 -11.85 17.10
N TYR A 105 5.11 -11.20 17.33
CA TYR A 105 4.36 -11.32 18.59
C TYR A 105 3.85 -12.75 18.82
N ALA A 106 3.35 -13.42 17.77
CA ALA A 106 2.92 -14.81 17.84
C ALA A 106 4.06 -15.75 18.26
N PHE A 107 5.27 -15.51 17.75
CA PHE A 107 6.47 -16.27 18.10
C PHE A 107 6.92 -16.01 19.54
N CYS A 108 6.99 -14.74 19.96
CA CYS A 108 7.51 -14.36 21.27
C CYS A 108 6.54 -14.64 22.44
N LYS A 109 5.21 -14.62 22.19
CA LYS A 109 4.19 -14.74 23.25
C LYS A 109 3.06 -15.72 22.85
N PRO A 110 3.34 -17.01 22.63
CA PRO A 110 2.37 -17.98 22.11
C PRO A 110 1.12 -18.15 22.97
N LEU A 111 1.23 -18.03 24.31
CA LEU A 111 0.12 -18.23 25.24
C LEU A 111 -0.86 -17.03 25.32
N ARG A 112 -0.37 -15.81 25.10
CA ARG A 112 -1.20 -14.58 25.13
C ARG A 112 -1.74 -14.22 23.75
N HIS A 113 -1.12 -14.75 22.69
CA HIS A 113 -1.48 -14.46 21.31
C HIS A 113 -2.94 -14.83 21.00
N ARG A 114 -3.53 -15.88 21.59
CA ARG A 114 -4.88 -16.33 21.23
C ARG A 114 -6.02 -15.34 21.53
N ASN A 115 -5.81 -14.27 22.32
CA ASN A 115 -6.91 -13.39 22.76
C ASN A 115 -6.73 -11.87 22.54
N VAL A 116 -5.66 -11.39 21.87
CA VAL A 116 -5.31 -9.93 21.87
C VAL A 116 -5.80 -9.15 20.64
N MET A 117 -5.95 -9.77 19.48
CA MET A 117 -6.37 -9.08 18.24
C MET A 117 -7.82 -9.41 17.88
N THR A 118 -8.65 -8.38 17.83
CA THR A 118 -10.07 -8.39 17.45
C THR A 118 -10.25 -7.71 16.09
N ASP A 119 -11.35 -7.98 15.39
CA ASP A 119 -11.65 -7.37 14.09
C ASP A 119 -11.61 -5.83 14.16
N THR A 120 -12.12 -5.25 15.26
CA THR A 120 -12.06 -3.81 15.53
C THR A 120 -10.64 -3.26 15.51
N LYS A 121 -9.67 -3.98 16.09
CA LYS A 121 -8.26 -3.56 16.07
C LYS A 121 -7.69 -3.66 14.66
N CYS A 122 -8.07 -4.66 13.86
CA CYS A 122 -7.62 -4.74 12.48
C CYS A 122 -8.11 -3.53 11.66
N PHE A 123 -9.41 -3.20 11.73
CA PHE A 123 -9.94 -2.03 11.03
C PHE A 123 -9.29 -0.73 11.49
N LEU A 124 -9.01 -0.58 12.78
CA LEU A 124 -8.29 0.58 13.33
C LEU A 124 -6.87 0.66 12.76
N ILE A 125 -6.12 -0.44 12.73
CA ILE A 125 -4.77 -0.48 12.17
C ILE A 125 -4.81 -0.15 10.68
N ILE A 126 -5.73 -0.74 9.91
CA ILE A 126 -5.91 -0.41 8.49
C ILE A 126 -6.17 1.09 8.31
N GLY A 127 -7.08 1.67 9.09
CA GLY A 127 -7.33 3.12 9.06
C GLY A 127 -6.07 3.94 9.32
N ILE A 128 -5.28 3.57 10.33
CA ILE A 128 -4.00 4.21 10.66
C ILE A 128 -3.01 4.10 9.49
N VAL A 129 -2.89 2.93 8.89
CA VAL A 129 -2.01 2.68 7.73
C VAL A 129 -2.35 3.62 6.57
N TRP A 130 -3.63 3.74 6.23
CA TRP A 130 -4.09 4.64 5.18
C TRP A 130 -3.86 6.11 5.51
N ILE A 131 -4.11 6.53 6.76
CA ILE A 131 -3.84 7.91 7.21
C ILE A 131 -2.36 8.25 7.06
N PHE A 132 -1.45 7.41 7.57
CA PHE A 132 -0.01 7.66 7.46
C PHE A 132 0.48 7.63 6.01
N SER A 133 -0.04 6.71 5.20
CA SER A 133 0.23 6.67 3.76
C SER A 133 -0.15 7.98 3.06
N VAL A 134 -1.34 8.53 3.33
CA VAL A 134 -1.80 9.80 2.77
C VAL A 134 -0.93 10.97 3.26
N VAL A 135 -0.55 10.99 4.54
CA VAL A 135 0.35 12.02 5.09
C VAL A 135 1.69 12.02 4.36
N ILE A 136 2.31 10.85 4.15
CA ILE A 136 3.57 10.75 3.40
C ILE A 136 3.39 11.18 1.94
N THR A 137 2.26 10.83 1.34
CA THR A 137 1.92 11.25 -0.02
C THR A 137 1.83 12.77 -0.14
N ILE A 138 1.16 13.43 0.80
CA ILE A 138 1.06 14.90 0.85
C ILE A 138 2.45 15.52 1.02
N LEU A 139 3.28 14.98 1.93
CA LEU A 139 4.65 15.46 2.14
C LEU A 139 5.50 15.35 0.88
N HIS A 140 5.36 14.25 0.14
CA HIS A 140 6.05 14.06 -1.12
C HIS A 140 5.59 15.06 -2.19
N LEU A 141 4.29 15.31 -2.29
CA LEU A 141 3.77 16.33 -3.21
C LEU A 141 4.29 17.73 -2.85
N LEU A 142 4.29 18.09 -1.57
CA LEU A 142 4.83 19.39 -1.11
C LEU A 142 6.32 19.52 -1.40
N PHE A 143 7.09 18.45 -1.26
CA PHE A 143 8.49 18.40 -1.67
C PHE A 143 8.66 18.54 -3.19
N LYS A 144 7.85 17.83 -3.99
CA LYS A 144 7.84 17.90 -5.46
C LYS A 144 7.59 19.31 -5.97
N TYR A 145 6.74 20.07 -5.30
CA TYR A 145 6.45 21.47 -5.62
C TYR A 145 7.40 22.48 -4.97
N HIS A 146 8.54 22.04 -4.43
CA HIS A 146 9.56 22.88 -3.78
C HIS A 146 9.04 23.74 -2.62
N VAL A 147 7.94 23.33 -1.97
CA VAL A 147 7.39 24.03 -0.79
C VAL A 147 8.19 23.69 0.47
N ILE A 148 8.77 22.49 0.53
CA ILE A 148 9.46 21.94 1.70
C ILE A 148 10.89 21.52 1.32
N SER A 149 11.86 21.75 2.20
CA SER A 149 13.26 21.30 2.06
C SER A 149 13.40 19.78 2.24
N PHE A 150 14.40 19.19 1.58
CA PHE A 150 14.71 17.76 1.67
C PHE A 150 14.85 17.27 3.12
N ASP A 151 15.55 18.01 3.98
CA ASP A 151 15.76 17.63 5.38
C ASP A 151 14.45 17.52 6.16
N VAL A 152 13.51 18.44 5.92
CA VAL A 152 12.20 18.44 6.57
C VAL A 152 11.36 17.28 6.05
N PHE A 153 11.40 16.99 4.74
CA PHE A 153 10.74 15.82 4.17
C PHE A 153 11.23 14.51 4.82
N PHE A 154 12.55 14.32 4.91
CA PHE A 154 13.14 13.13 5.53
C PHE A 154 12.80 13.02 7.02
N TYR A 155 12.89 14.12 7.76
CA TYR A 155 12.60 14.13 9.18
C TYR A 155 11.14 13.76 9.48
N VAL A 156 10.18 14.33 8.74
CA VAL A 156 8.76 14.04 8.94
C VAL A 156 8.40 12.62 8.46
N MET A 157 9.04 12.13 7.39
CA MET A 157 8.88 10.74 6.96
C MET A 157 9.35 9.76 8.04
N MET A 158 10.54 9.96 8.61
CA MET A 158 11.07 9.09 9.66
C MET A 158 10.24 9.12 10.95
N SER A 159 9.74 10.30 11.33
CA SER A 159 8.86 10.42 12.50
C SER A 159 7.52 9.71 12.28
N SER A 160 6.94 9.80 11.09
CA SER A 160 5.70 9.10 10.74
C SER A 160 5.86 7.57 10.75
N LEU A 161 6.98 7.06 10.26
CA LEU A 161 7.33 5.63 10.30
C LEU A 161 7.47 5.13 11.75
N SER A 162 8.19 5.89 12.57
CA SER A 162 8.37 5.58 14.00
C SER A 162 7.05 5.62 14.76
N ALA A 163 6.21 6.63 14.50
CA ALA A 163 4.88 6.73 15.11
C ALA A 163 3.99 5.55 14.72
N CYS A 164 3.95 5.18 13.43
CA CYS A 164 3.17 4.03 12.97
C CYS A 164 3.60 2.73 13.67
N LEU A 165 4.91 2.49 13.79
CA LEU A 165 5.45 1.33 14.51
C LEU A 165 5.08 1.36 16.00
N PHE A 166 5.20 2.52 16.65
CA PHE A 166 4.86 2.69 18.05
C PHE A 166 3.37 2.41 18.32
N PHE A 167 2.47 2.98 17.51
CA PHE A 167 1.03 2.72 17.61
C PHE A 167 0.70 1.25 17.39
N HIS A 168 1.38 0.60 16.43
CA HIS A 168 1.19 -0.82 16.16
C HIS A 168 1.62 -1.69 17.35
N CYS A 169 2.76 -1.36 17.97
CA CYS A 169 3.24 -2.02 19.20
C CYS A 169 2.28 -1.81 20.37
N VAL A 170 1.81 -0.58 20.61
CA VAL A 170 0.87 -0.26 21.70
C VAL A 170 -0.47 -0.97 21.55
N CYS A 171 -1.02 -1.06 20.33
CA CYS A 171 -2.26 -1.81 20.08
C CYS A 171 -2.14 -3.31 20.36
N HIS A 172 -0.91 -3.85 20.36
CA HIS A 172 -0.59 -5.27 20.45
C HIS A 172 -0.03 -5.71 21.82
N ILE A 173 0.27 -4.77 22.72
CA ILE A 173 0.63 -4.99 24.15
C ILE A 173 -0.62 -5.27 24.99
#